data_AF-A0A9D8AK12-F1
#
_entry.id   AF-A0A9D8AK12-F1
#
_cell.length_a   1.000
_cell.length_b   1.000
_cell.length_c   1.000
_cell.angle_alpha   90.00
_cell.angle_beta   90.00
_cell.angle_gamma   90.00
#
_symmetry.space_group_name_H-M   'P 1'
#
loop_
_entity.id
_entity.type
_entity.pdbx_description
1 polymer ?
#
loop_
_entity_poly.entity_id
_entity_poly.type
_entity_poly.pdbx_seq_one_letter_code
_entity_poly.pdbx_strand_id
1 'polypeptide(L)'
;MARIKNPEVDLRLKYKKVIEFTLVLSLLLCIFMFQAFKKFEHEKTDSNIEVQKIQAEEIPQTQQEKLPPPPSRPAIPIESESEDIPEDATMEETDIDFDEVPPPPPPPPDDGQIQFIPYDEPPHPIGGFTAIQKKLKYPEIARKAGIEGTVIIYAKINTQGIVINTKVVKPLGNSGCNEAAIKAIKQVRWKPAMQRDKPVTVWVSVPVKFKLR
;
A
#
# COMPACT_ATOMS: atom_id res chain seq x y z
N MET A 1 -12.51 -59.07 68.38
CA MET A 1 -13.63 -58.27 67.85
C MET A 1 -13.48 -58.15 66.34
N ALA A 2 -14.34 -58.82 65.57
CA ALA A 2 -14.32 -58.74 64.11
C ALA A 2 -15.01 -57.46 63.65
N ARG A 3 -14.29 -56.60 62.91
CA ARG A 3 -14.80 -55.32 62.42
C ARG A 3 -15.68 -55.58 61.19
N ILE A 4 -16.99 -55.59 61.39
CA ILE A 4 -17.99 -55.77 60.34
C ILE A 4 -17.84 -54.60 59.36
N LYS A 5 -17.52 -54.89 58.10
CA LYS A 5 -17.44 -53.88 57.04
C LYS A 5 -18.87 -53.46 56.66
N ASN A 6 -19.15 -52.16 56.74
CA ASN A 6 -20.45 -51.63 56.33
C ASN A 6 -20.64 -51.76 54.81
N PRO A 7 -21.68 -52.47 54.34
CA PRO A 7 -21.92 -52.71 52.91
C PRO A 7 -22.26 -51.42 52.15
N GLU A 8 -22.75 -50.39 52.85
CA GLU A 8 -23.05 -49.09 52.25
C GLU A 8 -21.82 -48.31 51.80
N VAL A 9 -20.64 -48.61 52.37
CA VAL A 9 -19.38 -47.91 52.07
C VAL A 9 -18.46 -48.79 51.20
N ASP A 10 -18.95 -49.94 50.71
CA ASP A 10 -18.15 -50.82 49.87
C ASP A 10 -18.04 -50.26 48.44
N LEU A 11 -16.88 -49.62 48.20
CA LEU A 11 -16.54 -48.94 46.95
C LEU A 11 -16.56 -49.87 45.74
N ARG A 12 -16.32 -51.18 45.91
CA ARG A 12 -16.27 -52.12 44.77
C ARG A 12 -17.62 -52.34 44.11
N LEU A 13 -18.70 -52.36 44.90
CA LEU A 13 -20.08 -52.52 44.40
C LEU A 13 -20.60 -51.23 43.74
N LYS A 14 -20.16 -50.07 44.23
CA LYS A 14 -20.60 -48.77 43.72
C LYS A 14 -19.73 -48.23 42.58
N TYR A 15 -18.49 -48.71 42.44
CA TYR A 15 -17.52 -48.24 41.44
C TYR A 15 -18.05 -48.24 40.01
N LYS A 16 -18.69 -49.32 39.56
CA LYS A 16 -19.25 -49.41 38.20
C LYS A 16 -20.33 -48.34 37.96
N LYS A 17 -21.24 -48.15 38.93
CA LYS A 17 -22.29 -47.13 38.86
C LYS A 17 -21.73 -45.70 38.91
N VAL A 18 -20.69 -45.48 39.72
CA VAL A 18 -20.01 -44.19 39.81
C VAL A 18 -19.30 -43.86 38.49
N ILE A 19 -18.65 -44.82 37.83
CA ILE A 19 -18.01 -44.62 36.53
C ILE A 19 -19.02 -44.31 35.42
N GLU A 20 -20.12 -45.06 35.35
CA GLU A 20 -21.17 -44.79 34.36
C GLU A 20 -21.74 -43.38 34.56
N PHE A 21 -21.95 -42.97 35.82
CA PHE A 21 -22.44 -41.63 36.14
C PHE A 21 -21.43 -40.52 35.79
N THR A 22 -20.14 -40.70 36.09
CA THR A 22 -19.12 -39.69 35.77
C THR A 22 -18.88 -39.57 34.26
N LEU A 23 -18.99 -40.68 33.52
CA LEU A 23 -18.88 -40.68 32.06
C LEU A 23 -20.04 -39.90 31.42
N VAL A 24 -21.27 -40.13 31.87
CA VAL A 24 -22.44 -39.38 31.39
C VAL A 24 -22.34 -37.90 31.77
N LEU A 25 -21.91 -37.59 33.00
CA LEU A 25 -21.73 -36.21 33.45
C LEU A 25 -20.65 -35.47 32.66
N SER A 26 -19.54 -36.14 32.33
CA SER A 26 -18.47 -35.59 31.48
C SER A 26 -18.97 -35.30 30.06
N LEU A 27 -19.74 -36.22 29.47
CA LEU A 27 -20.31 -36.03 28.14
C LEU A 27 -21.27 -34.83 28.11
N LEU A 28 -22.15 -34.71 29.11
CA LEU A 28 -23.07 -33.58 29.26
C LEU A 28 -22.33 -32.25 29.41
N LEU A 29 -21.25 -32.21 30.18
CA LEU A 29 -20.42 -31.01 30.35
C LEU A 29 -19.77 -30.59 29.01
N CYS A 30 -19.25 -31.54 28.23
CA CYS A 30 -18.71 -31.26 26.90
C CYS A 30 -19.77 -30.71 25.93
N ILE A 31 -20.98 -31.29 25.94
CA ILE A 31 -22.09 -30.81 25.10
C ILE A 31 -22.52 -29.41 25.53
N PHE A 32 -22.59 -29.14 26.84
CA PHE A 32 -22.92 -27.82 27.38
C PHE A 32 -21.87 -26.77 27.00
N MET A 33 -20.58 -27.10 27.12
CA MET A 33 -19.49 -26.23 26.67
C MET A 33 -19.60 -25.96 25.18
N PHE A 34 -19.83 -26.98 24.35
CA PHE A 34 -19.98 -26.79 22.91
C PHE A 34 -21.20 -25.91 22.55
N GLN A 35 -22.30 -26.00 23.30
CA GLN A 35 -23.43 -25.07 23.15
C GLN A 35 -23.08 -23.63 23.58
N ALA A 36 -22.33 -23.46 24.67
CA ALA A 36 -21.90 -22.15 25.13
C ALA A 36 -20.92 -21.48 24.13
N PHE A 37 -19.96 -22.24 23.61
CA PHE A 37 -18.97 -21.75 22.64
C PHE A 37 -19.52 -21.60 21.22
N LYS A 38 -20.60 -22.30 20.83
CA LYS A 38 -21.31 -22.02 19.57
C LYS A 38 -21.87 -20.59 19.49
N LYS A 39 -22.13 -19.94 20.63
CA LYS A 39 -22.55 -18.53 20.67
C LYS A 39 -21.40 -17.55 20.49
N PHE A 40 -20.15 -18.01 20.52
CA PHE A 40 -18.97 -17.23 20.14
C PHE A 40 -18.75 -17.32 18.61
N GLU A 41 -19.81 -17.07 17.85
CA GLU A 41 -19.70 -16.86 16.43
C GLU A 41 -19.23 -15.42 16.23
N HIS A 42 -17.91 -15.29 16.08
CA HIS A 42 -17.17 -14.14 15.58
C HIS A 42 -18.04 -12.90 15.35
N GLU A 43 -18.05 -11.98 16.32
CA GLU A 43 -18.46 -10.61 16.05
C GLU A 43 -17.53 -10.15 14.91
N LYS A 44 -18.08 -10.08 13.71
CA LYS A 44 -17.43 -9.39 12.61
C LYS A 44 -17.34 -7.97 13.13
N THR A 45 -16.14 -7.57 13.52
CA THR A 45 -15.77 -6.16 13.49
C THR A 45 -15.96 -5.74 12.04
N ASP A 46 -17.19 -5.38 11.69
CA ASP A 46 -17.44 -4.36 10.70
C ASP A 46 -16.76 -3.15 11.29
N SER A 47 -15.48 -3.00 10.96
CA SER A 47 -14.79 -1.73 11.05
C SER A 47 -15.72 -0.77 10.34
N ASN A 48 -16.46 -0.01 11.13
CA ASN A 48 -17.19 1.15 10.69
C ASN A 48 -16.12 1.96 9.98
N ILE A 49 -16.06 1.85 8.65
CA ILE A 49 -15.54 2.95 7.86
C ILE A 49 -16.61 3.99 8.10
N GLU A 50 -16.43 4.72 9.20
CA GLU A 50 -16.99 6.03 9.37
C GLU A 50 -16.40 6.79 8.19
N VAL A 51 -17.12 6.73 7.07
CA VAL A 51 -16.97 7.68 5.99
C VAL A 51 -17.15 8.99 6.72
N GLN A 52 -16.04 9.63 7.07
CA GLN A 52 -16.04 11.03 7.46
C GLN A 52 -16.80 11.68 6.33
N LYS A 53 -18.08 11.97 6.56
CA LYS A 53 -18.85 12.84 5.71
C LYS A 53 -18.01 14.08 5.64
N ILE A 54 -17.38 14.30 4.49
CA ILE A 54 -16.78 15.58 4.17
C ILE A 54 -17.97 16.51 4.20
N GLN A 55 -18.19 17.14 5.36
CA GLN A 55 -19.21 18.14 5.52
C GLN A 55 -18.70 19.29 4.67
N ALA A 56 -19.28 19.42 3.49
CA ALA A 56 -19.01 20.52 2.59
C ALA A 56 -19.55 21.78 3.29
N GLU A 57 -18.73 22.34 4.17
CA GLU A 57 -18.89 23.70 4.65
C GLU A 57 -18.73 24.58 3.42
N GLU A 58 -19.81 25.20 2.99
CA GLU A 58 -19.82 26.10 1.85
C GLU A 58 -19.00 27.33 2.23
N ILE A 59 -17.72 27.33 1.83
CA ILE A 59 -16.83 28.45 2.05
C ILE A 59 -17.48 29.67 1.40
N PRO A 60 -17.85 30.72 2.14
CA PRO A 60 -18.47 31.89 1.54
C PRO A 60 -17.55 32.43 0.46
N GLN A 61 -18.11 32.83 -0.69
CA GLN A 61 -17.30 33.34 -1.80
C GLN A 61 -16.39 34.45 -1.29
N THR A 62 -15.09 34.26 -1.43
CA THR A 62 -14.08 35.26 -1.07
C THR A 62 -14.34 36.49 -1.90
N GLN A 63 -14.88 37.55 -1.27
CA GLN A 63 -14.92 38.86 -1.89
C GLN A 63 -13.48 39.33 -2.02
N GLN A 64 -12.98 39.35 -3.26
CA GLN A 64 -11.67 39.90 -3.55
C GLN A 64 -11.72 41.39 -3.25
N GLU A 65 -11.15 41.78 -2.11
CA GLU A 65 -10.96 43.18 -1.75
C GLU A 65 -10.15 43.82 -2.88
N LYS A 66 -10.82 44.60 -3.73
CA LYS A 66 -10.12 45.38 -4.75
C LYS A 66 -9.31 46.40 -4.00
N LEU A 67 -7.99 46.21 -3.95
CA LEU A 67 -7.10 47.26 -3.50
C LEU A 67 -7.46 48.53 -4.29
N PRO A 68 -7.55 49.69 -3.63
CA PRO A 68 -7.77 50.94 -4.33
C PRO A 68 -6.72 51.05 -5.46
N PRO A 69 -7.11 51.57 -6.65
CA PRO A 69 -6.19 51.69 -7.75
C PRO A 69 -4.93 52.40 -7.26
N PRO A 70 -3.73 51.88 -7.59
CA PRO A 70 -2.50 52.46 -7.10
C PRO A 70 -2.50 53.96 -7.43
N PRO A 71 -2.06 54.82 -6.49
CA PRO A 71 -1.98 56.25 -6.75
C PRO A 71 -1.17 56.46 -8.03
N SER A 72 -1.62 57.39 -8.87
CA SER A 72 -0.90 57.73 -10.10
C SER A 72 0.55 58.00 -9.75
N ARG A 73 1.46 57.26 -10.40
CA ARG A 73 2.90 57.45 -10.18
C ARG A 73 3.20 58.93 -10.45
N PRO A 74 3.86 59.64 -9.51
CA PRO A 74 4.28 61.01 -9.80
C PRO A 74 5.10 60.99 -11.08
N ALA A 75 4.75 61.85 -12.04
CA ALA A 75 5.54 62.00 -13.24
C ALA A 75 6.94 62.40 -12.79
N ILE A 76 7.90 61.48 -12.94
CA ILE A 76 9.30 61.78 -12.73
C ILE A 76 9.60 62.86 -13.78
N PRO A 77 10.05 64.06 -13.37
CA PRO A 77 10.50 65.06 -14.33
C PRO A 77 11.58 64.40 -15.18
N ILE A 78 11.30 64.24 -16.45
CA ILE A 78 12.29 63.78 -17.42
C ILE A 78 13.30 64.94 -17.47
N GLU A 79 14.50 64.73 -16.95
CA GLU A 79 15.60 65.66 -17.15
C GLU A 79 15.72 65.86 -18.66
N SER A 80 15.56 67.12 -19.10
CA SER A 80 15.84 67.53 -20.47
C SER A 80 17.24 67.06 -20.82
N GLU A 81 17.32 66.27 -21.90
CA GLU A 81 18.55 65.67 -22.43
C GLU A 81 19.72 66.64 -22.33
N SER A 82 20.70 66.28 -21.51
CA SER A 82 22.04 66.83 -21.64
C SER A 82 22.54 66.47 -23.03
N GLU A 83 22.75 67.51 -23.81
CA GLU A 83 23.53 67.57 -25.04
C GLU A 83 24.80 66.70 -24.92
N ASP A 84 25.13 65.97 -26.00
CA ASP A 84 26.22 64.99 -26.15
C ASP A 84 25.88 63.51 -25.92
N ILE A 85 24.98 62.96 -26.75
CA ILE A 85 25.07 61.55 -27.16
C ILE A 85 25.28 61.55 -28.69
N PRO A 86 26.42 61.07 -29.23
CA PRO A 86 26.63 61.01 -30.66
C PRO A 86 25.63 60.04 -31.30
N GLU A 87 24.90 60.53 -32.31
CA GLU A 87 23.78 59.83 -32.99
C GLU A 87 24.21 58.63 -33.86
N ASP A 88 25.50 58.23 -33.87
CA ASP A 88 26.04 57.27 -34.84
C ASP A 88 26.62 55.99 -34.22
N ALA A 89 26.08 55.56 -33.08
CA ALA A 89 26.21 54.17 -32.67
C ALA A 89 25.18 53.34 -33.45
N THR A 90 25.48 53.05 -34.72
CA THR A 90 24.79 52.03 -35.49
C THR A 90 24.88 50.72 -34.72
N MET A 91 23.80 50.36 -34.01
CA MET A 91 23.62 49.01 -33.50
C MET A 91 23.48 48.14 -34.75
N GLU A 92 24.49 47.32 -35.04
CA GLU A 92 24.40 46.33 -36.10
C GLU A 92 23.07 45.58 -35.93
N GLU A 93 22.26 45.55 -37.00
CA GLU A 93 21.01 44.79 -37.02
C GLU A 93 21.37 43.36 -36.62
N THR A 94 20.94 42.94 -35.43
CA THR A 94 21.08 41.56 -35.03
C THR A 94 20.08 40.79 -35.90
N ASP A 95 20.58 40.23 -37.00
CA ASP A 95 19.85 39.25 -37.80
C ASP A 95 19.61 38.02 -36.93
N ILE A 96 18.51 38.05 -36.16
CA ILE A 96 18.02 36.89 -35.42
C ILE A 96 17.29 36.02 -36.44
N ASP A 97 17.96 34.97 -36.89
CA ASP A 97 17.37 33.95 -37.77
C ASP A 97 16.27 33.19 -37.00
N PHE A 98 15.01 33.57 -37.21
CA PHE A 98 13.84 32.97 -36.54
C PHE A 98 13.49 31.56 -37.05
N ASP A 99 14.14 31.09 -38.12
CA ASP A 99 13.92 29.75 -38.67
C ASP A 99 14.73 28.66 -37.93
N GLU A 100 15.70 29.05 -37.10
CA GLU A 100 16.46 28.11 -36.27
C GLU A 100 15.69 27.82 -34.97
N VAL A 101 14.64 27.01 -35.07
CA VAL A 101 13.95 26.47 -33.89
C VAL A 101 15.01 25.70 -33.09
N PRO A 102 15.34 26.12 -31.84
CA PRO A 102 16.33 25.43 -31.05
C PRO A 102 15.90 23.96 -30.95
N PRO A 103 16.86 23.01 -31.08
CA PRO A 103 16.52 21.59 -31.01
C PRO A 103 15.71 21.37 -29.73
N PRO A 104 14.59 20.62 -29.81
CA PRO A 104 13.73 20.41 -28.66
C PRO A 104 14.58 19.95 -27.49
N PRO A 105 14.37 20.51 -26.28
CA PRO A 105 15.14 20.12 -25.11
C PRO A 105 15.12 18.60 -25.00
N PRO A 106 16.26 17.97 -24.67
CA PRO A 106 16.31 16.52 -24.55
C PRO A 106 15.18 16.05 -23.63
N PRO A 107 14.45 14.98 -23.99
CA PRO A 107 13.35 14.48 -23.17
C PRO A 107 13.83 14.31 -21.73
N PRO A 108 13.02 14.70 -20.72
CA PRO A 108 13.38 14.53 -19.32
C PRO A 108 13.93 13.12 -19.11
N PRO A 109 15.06 12.96 -18.39
CA PRO A 109 15.56 11.63 -18.07
C PRO A 109 14.41 10.81 -17.47
N ASP A 110 14.28 9.55 -17.87
CA ASP A 110 13.33 8.63 -17.23
C ASP A 110 13.82 8.37 -15.81
N ASP A 111 13.49 9.28 -14.89
CA ASP A 111 13.94 9.36 -13.50
C ASP A 111 13.46 8.17 -12.65
N GLY A 112 12.87 7.13 -13.27
CA GLY A 112 12.17 6.07 -12.57
C GLY A 112 10.99 6.60 -11.75
N GLN A 113 10.40 7.70 -12.21
CA GLN A 113 9.16 8.23 -11.68
C GLN A 113 8.03 7.26 -12.04
N ILE A 114 7.17 6.99 -11.06
CA ILE A 114 6.07 6.03 -11.21
C ILE A 114 4.98 6.73 -12.02
N GLN A 115 4.98 6.53 -13.33
CA GLN A 115 3.93 7.04 -14.21
C GLN A 115 2.60 6.36 -13.84
N PHE A 116 1.58 7.16 -13.52
CA PHE A 116 0.23 6.67 -13.29
C PHE A 116 -0.49 6.54 -14.63
N ILE A 117 -0.80 5.31 -15.02
CA ILE A 117 -1.61 5.02 -16.22
C ILE A 117 -2.96 4.51 -15.72
N PRO A 118 -4.08 5.16 -16.07
CA PRO A 118 -5.40 4.67 -15.70
C PRO A 118 -5.67 3.31 -16.37
N TYR A 119 -6.15 2.35 -15.60
CA TYR A 119 -6.51 1.02 -16.07
C TYR A 119 -7.91 0.65 -15.57
N ASP A 120 -8.59 -0.20 -16.33
CA ASP A 120 -9.92 -0.69 -15.97
C ASP A 120 -9.80 -1.97 -15.13
N GLU A 121 -8.96 -2.92 -15.58
CA GLU A 121 -8.62 -4.12 -14.81
C GLU A 121 -7.20 -4.06 -14.24
N PRO A 122 -7.02 -4.25 -12.91
CA PRO A 122 -5.71 -4.30 -12.33
C PRO A 122 -4.95 -5.58 -12.73
N PRO A 123 -3.61 -5.52 -12.76
CA PRO A 123 -2.80 -6.70 -13.03
C PRO A 123 -2.80 -7.63 -11.80
N HIS A 124 -2.89 -8.94 -12.03
CA HIS A 124 -2.95 -9.94 -10.96
C HIS A 124 -1.89 -11.02 -11.15
N PRO A 125 -1.24 -11.51 -10.07
CA PRO A 125 -0.30 -12.60 -10.19
C PRO A 125 -1.05 -13.91 -10.53
N ILE A 126 -0.49 -14.70 -11.45
CA ILE A 126 -1.06 -16.01 -11.80
C ILE A 126 -0.90 -16.94 -10.59
N GLY A 127 -2.02 -17.40 -10.04
CA GLY A 127 -2.05 -18.15 -8.77
C GLY A 127 -2.16 -17.27 -7.51
N GLY A 128 -2.49 -15.99 -7.67
CA GLY A 128 -2.73 -15.05 -6.57
C GLY A 128 -1.48 -14.71 -5.77
N PHE A 129 -1.66 -14.03 -4.64
CA PHE A 129 -0.55 -13.66 -3.75
C PHE A 129 0.15 -14.90 -3.14
N THR A 130 -0.52 -16.04 -3.09
CA THR A 130 0.05 -17.31 -2.63
C THR A 130 1.18 -17.79 -3.52
N ALA A 131 1.12 -17.57 -4.84
CA ALA A 131 2.21 -17.93 -5.76
C ALA A 131 3.50 -17.16 -5.44
N ILE A 132 3.37 -15.88 -5.07
CA ILE A 132 4.50 -15.05 -4.64
C ILE A 132 5.04 -15.55 -3.31
N GLN A 133 4.18 -15.83 -2.34
CA GLN A 133 4.59 -16.37 -1.03
C GLN A 133 5.29 -17.73 -1.14
N LYS A 134 4.84 -18.60 -2.04
CA LYS A 134 5.47 -19.93 -2.25
C LYS A 134 6.88 -19.82 -2.82
N LYS A 135 7.15 -18.81 -3.64
CA LYS A 135 8.49 -18.53 -4.19
C LYS A 135 9.33 -17.62 -3.30
N LEU A 136 8.75 -17.06 -2.24
CA LEU A 136 9.42 -16.18 -1.30
C LEU A 136 10.40 -16.98 -0.46
N LYS A 137 11.69 -16.67 -0.60
CA LYS A 137 12.75 -17.26 0.24
C LYS A 137 13.02 -16.34 1.42
N TYR A 138 12.76 -16.81 2.64
CA TYR A 138 13.04 -16.05 3.85
C TYR A 138 14.57 -15.99 4.11
N PRO A 139 15.20 -14.81 4.16
CA PRO A 139 16.63 -14.70 4.45
C PRO A 139 16.96 -15.22 5.86
N GLU A 140 18.10 -15.89 6.02
CA GLU A 140 18.48 -16.42 7.33
C GLU A 140 18.68 -15.33 8.38
N ILE A 141 19.21 -14.18 7.98
CA ILE A 141 19.46 -13.02 8.84
C ILE A 141 18.14 -12.54 9.44
N ALA A 142 17.11 -12.37 8.62
CA ALA A 142 15.77 -11.97 9.06
C ALA A 142 15.12 -13.03 9.98
N ARG A 143 15.35 -14.32 9.70
CA ARG A 143 14.83 -15.43 10.53
C ARG A 143 15.48 -15.47 11.91
N LYS A 144 16.82 -15.35 11.98
CA LYS A 144 17.57 -15.35 13.25
C LYS A 144 17.22 -14.13 14.10
N ALA A 145 16.98 -12.98 13.46
CA ALA A 145 16.63 -11.74 14.13
C ALA A 145 15.13 -11.62 14.48
N GLY A 146 14.28 -12.59 14.11
CA GLY A 146 12.85 -12.54 14.42
C GLY A 146 12.09 -11.42 13.69
N ILE A 147 12.61 -10.91 12.57
CA ILE A 147 12.07 -9.71 11.91
C ILE A 147 10.87 -10.09 11.05
N GLU A 148 9.68 -9.60 11.41
CA GLU A 148 8.43 -9.76 10.67
C GLU A 148 7.89 -8.42 10.15
N GLY A 149 7.02 -8.45 9.15
CA GLY A 149 6.35 -7.25 8.66
C GLY A 149 5.89 -7.33 7.21
N THR A 150 5.62 -6.18 6.60
CA THR A 150 5.16 -6.12 5.20
C THR A 150 6.04 -5.18 4.39
N VAL A 151 6.61 -5.69 3.30
CA VAL A 151 7.35 -4.91 2.30
C VAL A 151 6.38 -4.48 1.21
N ILE A 152 6.41 -3.21 0.81
CA ILE A 152 5.61 -2.71 -0.32
C ILE A 152 6.54 -2.38 -1.48
N ILE A 153 6.31 -3.02 -2.62
CA ILE A 153 7.13 -2.89 -3.83
C ILE A 153 6.22 -2.47 -4.99
N TYR A 154 6.61 -1.42 -5.71
CA TYR A 154 6.05 -1.12 -7.02
C TYR A 154 6.72 -2.00 -8.07
N ALA A 155 5.91 -2.72 -8.85
CA ALA A 155 6.35 -3.53 -9.97
C ALA A 155 5.77 -2.98 -11.27
N LYS A 156 6.63 -2.74 -12.28
CA LYS A 156 6.21 -2.37 -13.64
C LYS A 156 5.95 -3.65 -14.43
N ILE A 157 4.69 -3.93 -14.71
CA ILE A 157 4.25 -5.14 -15.41
C ILE A 157 4.02 -4.79 -16.88
N ASN A 158 4.65 -5.54 -17.78
CA ASN A 158 4.50 -5.38 -19.22
C ASN A 158 3.14 -5.92 -19.71
N THR A 159 2.79 -5.61 -20.95
CA THR A 159 1.64 -6.18 -21.69
C THR A 159 1.64 -7.71 -21.75
N GLN A 160 2.81 -8.34 -21.63
CA GLN A 160 2.96 -9.80 -21.55
C GLN A 160 2.88 -10.38 -20.13
N GLY A 161 2.62 -9.55 -19.11
CA GLY A 161 2.54 -10.02 -17.72
C GLY A 161 3.90 -10.35 -17.08
N ILE A 162 4.97 -9.71 -17.58
CA ILE A 162 6.34 -9.87 -17.07
C ILE A 162 6.73 -8.60 -16.31
N VAL A 163 7.38 -8.77 -15.17
CA VAL A 163 7.88 -7.65 -14.36
C VAL A 163 9.20 -7.15 -14.96
N ILE A 164 9.22 -5.93 -15.50
CA ILE A 164 10.40 -5.31 -16.11
C ILE A 164 11.21 -4.56 -15.05
N ASN A 165 10.53 -3.75 -14.25
CA ASN A 165 11.17 -2.87 -13.26
C ASN A 165 10.49 -3.01 -11.88
N THR A 166 11.25 -2.79 -10.82
CA THR A 166 10.79 -2.91 -9.43
C THR A 166 11.38 -1.80 -8.58
N LYS A 167 10.55 -1.09 -7.82
CA LYS A 167 10.95 -0.03 -6.91
C LYS A 167 10.40 -0.32 -5.51
N VAL A 168 11.27 -0.34 -4.50
CA VAL A 168 10.84 -0.57 -3.10
C VAL A 168 10.35 0.76 -2.52
N VAL A 169 9.11 0.78 -2.05
CA VAL A 169 8.49 1.98 -1.45
C VAL A 169 8.60 1.92 0.06
N LYS A 170 8.23 0.76 0.62
CA LYS A 170 8.27 0.51 2.05
C LYS A 170 9.22 -0.65 2.31
N PRO A 171 10.50 -0.38 2.61
CA PRO A 171 11.43 -1.42 2.99
C PRO A 171 11.08 -1.99 4.37
N LEU A 172 11.43 -3.26 4.60
CA LEU A 172 11.32 -3.91 5.90
C LEU A 172 12.72 -4.13 6.46
N GLY A 173 13.26 -3.09 7.10
CA GLY A 173 14.59 -3.08 7.68
C GLY A 173 15.72 -3.43 6.69
N ASN A 174 16.90 -3.71 7.24
CA ASN A 174 18.12 -4.04 6.50
C ASN A 174 18.42 -5.55 6.48
N SER A 175 17.39 -6.39 6.66
CA SER A 175 17.52 -7.83 6.92
C SER A 175 17.57 -8.73 5.66
N GLY A 176 17.65 -8.12 4.47
CA GLY A 176 17.60 -8.82 3.18
C GLY A 176 16.18 -9.17 2.69
N CYS A 177 15.13 -8.86 3.46
CA CYS A 177 13.74 -9.13 3.06
C CYS A 177 13.34 -8.39 1.78
N ASN A 178 13.86 -7.17 1.57
CA ASN A 178 13.56 -6.35 0.39
C ASN A 178 13.98 -7.06 -0.91
N GLU A 179 15.20 -7.59 -0.95
CA GLU A 179 15.74 -8.29 -2.11
C GLU A 179 15.03 -9.61 -2.37
N ALA A 180 14.74 -10.37 -1.31
CA ALA A 180 13.98 -11.61 -1.40
C ALA A 180 12.57 -11.37 -2.00
N ALA A 181 11.90 -10.30 -1.59
CA ALA A 181 10.60 -9.92 -2.13
C ALA A 181 10.68 -9.51 -3.61
N ILE A 182 11.68 -8.71 -4.01
CA ILE A 182 11.90 -8.36 -5.41
C ILE A 182 12.09 -9.63 -6.26
N LYS A 183 12.90 -10.58 -5.79
CA LYS A 183 13.18 -11.83 -6.48
C LYS A 183 11.93 -12.69 -6.64
N ALA A 184 11.11 -12.79 -5.59
CA ALA A 184 9.86 -13.54 -5.64
C ALA A 184 8.88 -12.93 -6.66
N ILE A 185 8.72 -11.61 -6.67
CA ILE A 185 7.83 -10.89 -7.60
C ILE A 185 8.25 -11.11 -9.06
N LYS A 186 9.55 -11.01 -9.35
CA LYS A 186 10.10 -11.21 -10.71
C LYS A 186 9.95 -12.64 -11.22
N GLN A 187 9.92 -13.64 -10.33
CA GLN A 187 9.77 -15.05 -10.70
C GLN A 187 8.31 -15.47 -10.97
N VAL A 188 7.34 -14.66 -10.54
CA VAL A 188 5.92 -14.94 -10.76
C VAL A 188 5.49 -14.31 -12.08
N ARG A 189 4.67 -15.04 -12.83
CA ARG A 189 4.00 -14.50 -14.03
C ARG A 189 2.73 -13.78 -13.60
N TRP A 190 2.44 -12.67 -14.27
CA TRP A 190 1.29 -11.82 -13.98
C TRP A 190 0.32 -11.85 -15.15
N LYS A 191 -0.96 -11.61 -14.88
CA LYS A 191 -1.95 -11.17 -15.86
C LYS A 191 -1.73 -9.66 -16.04
N PRO A 192 -1.54 -9.16 -17.27
CA PRO A 192 -1.33 -7.74 -17.53
C PRO A 192 -2.59 -6.94 -17.15
N ALA A 193 -2.42 -5.63 -16.94
CA ALA A 193 -3.54 -4.73 -16.77
C ALA A 193 -4.23 -4.50 -18.11
N MET A 194 -5.55 -4.34 -18.08
CA MET A 194 -6.34 -4.04 -19.28
C MET A 194 -6.88 -2.62 -19.18
N GLN A 195 -6.78 -1.91 -20.29
CA GLN A 195 -7.40 -0.60 -20.48
C GLN A 195 -8.11 -0.64 -21.83
N ARG A 196 -9.45 -0.50 -21.83
CA ARG A 196 -10.28 -0.61 -23.04
C ARG A 196 -9.96 -1.88 -23.86
N ASP A 197 -9.90 -3.03 -23.18
CA ASP A 197 -9.55 -4.35 -23.75
C ASP A 197 -8.14 -4.48 -24.36
N LYS A 198 -7.28 -3.47 -24.18
CA LYS A 198 -5.88 -3.53 -24.61
C LYS A 198 -4.97 -3.77 -23.41
N PRO A 199 -3.99 -4.68 -23.51
CA PRO A 199 -3.02 -4.88 -22.45
C PRO A 199 -2.11 -3.66 -22.38
N VAL A 200 -1.95 -3.11 -21.18
CA VAL A 200 -1.13 -1.91 -20.94
C VAL A 200 -0.05 -2.18 -19.90
N THR A 201 1.07 -1.49 -20.06
CA THR A 201 2.19 -1.56 -19.11
C THR A 201 1.94 -0.59 -17.97
N VAL A 202 1.80 -1.10 -16.75
CA VAL A 202 1.45 -0.29 -15.58
C VAL A 202 2.32 -0.59 -14.39
N TRP A 203 2.43 0.39 -13.49
CA TRP A 203 3.01 0.20 -12.17
C TRP A 203 1.92 -0.24 -11.18
N VAL A 204 2.18 -1.33 -10.45
CA VAL A 204 1.27 -1.82 -9.40
C VAL A 204 2.02 -1.95 -8.07
N SER A 205 1.36 -1.62 -6.97
CA SER A 205 1.88 -1.86 -5.61
C SER A 205 1.57 -3.28 -5.16
N VAL A 206 2.60 -4.01 -4.74
CA VAL A 206 2.49 -5.40 -4.30
C VAL A 206 2.94 -5.48 -2.84
N PRO A 207 2.02 -5.76 -1.89
CA PRO A 207 2.38 -6.00 -0.51
C PRO A 207 2.85 -7.44 -0.32
N VAL A 208 4.07 -7.62 0.19
CA VAL A 208 4.65 -8.93 0.52
C VAL A 208 4.80 -9.03 2.03
N LYS A 209 4.00 -9.91 2.64
CA LYS A 209 4.02 -10.15 4.09
C LYS A 209 5.03 -11.23 4.47
N PHE A 210 5.93 -10.90 5.38
CA PHE A 210 6.88 -11.79 6.02
C PHE A 210 6.36 -12.14 7.42
N LYS A 211 6.14 -13.42 7.66
CA LYS A 211 5.71 -13.95 8.95
C LYS A 211 6.51 -15.22 9.26
N LEU A 212 7.04 -15.31 10.47
CA LEU A 212 7.66 -16.50 11.02
C LEU A 212 6.54 -17.41 11.55
N ARG A 213 6.66 -18.70 11.25
CA ARG A 213 5.76 -19.74 11.78
C ARG A 213 6.52 -20.58 12.78
#